data_AF-A0A8C3K6L4-F1
#
_entry.id   AF-A0A8C3K6L4-F1
#
_cell.length_a   1.000
_cell.length_b   1.000
_cell.length_c   1.000
_cell.angle_alpha   90.00
_cell.angle_beta   90.00
_cell.angle_gamma   90.00
#
_symmetry.space_group_name_H-M   'P 1'
#
loop_
_entity.id
_entity.type
_entity.pdbx_description
1 polymer ?
#
loop_
_entity_poly.entity_id
_entity_poly.type
_entity_poly.pdbx_seq_one_letter_code
_entity_poly.pdbx_strand_id
1 'polypeptide(L)'
;MLIVKVQLGQADIKCPITECSEHLDETTVLYNLPHDDIIKYKYFLELSRIDSSTKPCPQCKHFTTFRRRGHIPTPAKLENKYKIQCPSCQFVWCFKCHSPWHEGVNCKEYKKGDKLLRHWANEIEHGQRNAQKCPKCKIHIQRTEGCDHMTCSQCNTNFCYRCGERYRQLRFFGDHTSNLSIFGCKYRYLPERPHLRRLVRGSVCAGKLLITPLILVLGLALGAIAVVIGLFVFPIYCLCKKQRKRSRTGMPW
;
A
#
# COMPACT_ATOMS: atom_id res chain seq x y z
N MET A 1 -15.53 16.58 16.34
CA MET A 1 -15.09 17.93 15.92
C MET A 1 -13.61 18.20 16.24
N LEU A 2 -13.15 17.89 17.47
CA LEU A 2 -11.78 18.11 17.92
C LEU A 2 -10.74 17.29 17.13
N ILE A 3 -10.99 16.00 16.92
CA ILE A 3 -10.17 15.12 16.06
C ILE A 3 -9.97 15.72 14.66
N VAL A 4 -11.03 16.23 14.03
CA VAL A 4 -10.96 16.82 12.68
C VAL A 4 -10.07 18.07 12.67
N LYS A 5 -10.17 18.92 13.70
CA LYS A 5 -9.32 20.13 13.83
C LYS A 5 -7.83 19.77 13.97
N VAL A 6 -7.50 18.77 14.79
CA VAL A 6 -6.12 18.25 14.91
C VAL A 6 -5.66 17.61 13.59
N GLN A 7 -6.56 16.91 12.90
CA GLN A 7 -6.24 16.30 11.62
C GLN A 7 -5.91 17.33 10.53
N LEU A 8 -6.55 18.50 10.59
CA LEU A 8 -6.29 19.68 9.75
C LEU A 8 -5.04 20.48 10.17
N GLY A 9 -4.39 20.11 11.29
CA GLY A 9 -3.16 20.74 11.75
C GLY A 9 -3.35 22.02 12.56
N GLN A 10 -4.52 22.20 13.17
CA GLN A 10 -4.76 23.31 14.10
C GLN A 10 -4.22 22.96 15.49
N ALA A 11 -3.27 23.75 15.98
CA ALA A 11 -2.74 23.66 17.35
C ALA A 11 -3.60 24.45 18.35
N ASP A 12 -4.11 25.62 17.96
CA ASP A 12 -5.00 26.44 18.78
C ASP A 12 -6.46 26.05 18.52
N ILE A 13 -7.05 25.28 19.44
CA ILE A 13 -8.40 24.75 19.28
C ILE A 13 -9.39 25.63 20.04
N LYS A 14 -10.21 26.40 19.31
CA LYS A 14 -11.33 27.15 19.89
C LYS A 14 -12.46 26.23 20.37
N CYS A 15 -13.14 26.67 21.41
CA CYS A 15 -14.35 26.05 21.94
C CYS A 15 -15.36 25.78 20.79
N PRO A 16 -15.98 24.59 20.73
CA PRO A 16 -16.95 24.27 19.69
C PRO A 16 -18.31 24.97 19.87
N ILE A 17 -18.55 25.64 21.02
CA ILE A 17 -19.79 26.37 21.30
C ILE A 17 -19.75 27.71 20.57
N THR A 18 -20.79 28.02 19.80
CA THR A 18 -20.86 29.19 18.90
C THR A 18 -20.77 30.54 19.61
N GLU A 19 -21.10 30.60 20.91
CA GLU A 19 -21.07 31.80 21.73
C GLU A 19 -19.82 31.91 22.61
N CYS A 20 -18.92 30.91 22.56
CA CYS A 20 -17.71 30.87 23.35
C CYS A 20 -16.48 31.13 22.45
N SER A 21 -15.72 32.19 22.75
CA SER A 21 -14.48 32.52 22.05
C SER A 21 -13.22 32.00 22.74
N GLU A 22 -13.37 31.21 23.81
CA GLU A 22 -12.25 30.66 24.56
C GLU A 22 -11.54 29.53 23.81
N HIS A 23 -10.25 29.37 24.13
CA HIS A 23 -9.43 28.28 23.62
C HIS A 23 -9.44 27.13 24.63
N LEU A 24 -9.53 25.90 24.12
CA LEU A 24 -9.43 24.72 24.98
C LEU A 24 -8.01 24.58 25.50
N ASP A 25 -7.89 24.30 26.79
CA ASP A 25 -6.61 24.00 27.42
C ASP A 25 -6.00 22.70 26.87
N GLU A 26 -4.67 22.64 26.84
CA GLU A 26 -3.88 21.51 26.31
C GLU A 26 -4.31 20.19 26.97
N THR A 27 -4.54 20.20 28.28
CA THR A 27 -4.93 19.01 29.06
C THR A 27 -6.28 18.45 28.62
N THR A 28 -7.24 19.35 28.37
CA THR A 28 -8.60 18.98 27.93
C THR A 28 -8.57 18.45 26.50
N VAL A 29 -7.73 19.01 25.64
CA VAL A 29 -7.51 18.52 24.27
C VAL A 29 -6.91 17.10 24.30
N LEU A 30 -5.88 16.88 25.11
CA LEU A 30 -5.18 15.60 25.22
C LEU A 30 -6.07 14.48 25.78
N TYR A 31 -6.91 14.76 26.78
CA TYR A 31 -7.81 13.77 27.38
C TYR A 31 -8.88 13.25 26.40
N ASN A 32 -9.29 14.10 25.44
CA ASN A 32 -10.36 13.79 24.49
C ASN A 32 -9.85 13.28 23.13
N LEU A 33 -8.54 13.02 22.99
CA LEU A 33 -7.93 12.54 21.74
C LEU A 33 -7.48 11.09 21.86
N PRO A 34 -7.63 10.28 20.79
CA PRO A 34 -6.99 8.98 20.71
C PRO A 34 -5.46 9.12 20.59
N HIS A 35 -4.71 8.09 20.99
CA HIS A 35 -3.23 8.11 21.06
C HIS A 35 -2.53 8.59 19.77
N ASP A 36 -3.00 8.17 18.60
CA ASP A 36 -2.40 8.58 17.31
C ASP A 36 -2.54 10.09 17.05
N ASP A 37 -3.67 10.68 17.46
CA ASP A 37 -3.93 12.09 17.28
C ASP A 37 -3.25 12.94 18.37
N ILE A 38 -2.98 12.38 19.56
CA ILE A 38 -2.18 13.04 20.60
C ILE A 38 -0.77 13.36 20.09
N ILE A 39 -0.11 12.39 19.45
CA ILE A 39 1.25 12.59 18.89
C ILE A 39 1.22 13.70 17.84
N LYS A 40 0.19 13.68 16.99
CA LYS A 40 -0.01 14.68 15.94
C LYS A 40 -0.29 16.07 16.49
N TYR A 41 -1.12 16.18 17.53
CA TYR A 41 -1.43 17.43 18.22
C TYR A 41 -0.17 18.04 18.86
N LYS A 42 0.59 17.26 19.63
CA LYS A 42 1.85 17.70 20.24
C LYS A 42 2.86 18.18 19.19
N TYR A 43 2.96 17.47 18.07
CA TYR A 43 3.81 17.87 16.96
C TYR A 43 3.42 19.24 16.37
N PHE A 44 2.11 19.50 16.18
CA PHE A 44 1.65 20.80 15.67
C PHE A 44 1.78 21.93 16.68
N LEU A 45 1.59 21.63 17.97
CA LEU A 45 1.81 22.58 19.06
C LEU A 45 3.29 22.97 19.15
N GLU A 46 4.20 22.02 18.99
CA GLU A 46 5.63 22.32 18.95
C GLU A 46 5.96 23.15 17.70
N LEU A 47 5.37 22.83 16.54
CA LEU A 47 5.54 23.63 15.33
C LEU A 47 5.02 25.06 15.45
N SER A 48 3.97 25.31 16.24
CA SER A 48 3.44 26.68 16.44
C SER A 48 4.31 27.50 17.38
N ARG A 49 5.04 26.85 18.30
CA ARG A 49 5.97 27.50 19.25
C ARG A 49 7.33 27.82 18.63
N ILE A 50 7.70 27.14 17.55
CA ILE A 50 9.02 27.27 16.92
C ILE A 50 9.14 28.53 16.06
N ASP A 51 10.28 29.22 16.17
CA ASP A 51 10.61 30.38 15.34
C ASP A 51 10.62 30.08 13.84
N SER A 52 10.26 31.07 13.03
CA SER A 52 10.30 31.00 11.54
C SER A 52 11.66 30.59 10.95
N SER A 53 12.73 30.64 11.75
CA SER A 53 14.09 30.22 11.42
C SER A 53 14.31 28.70 11.51
N THR A 54 13.37 27.95 12.08
CA THR A 54 13.52 26.51 12.33
C THR A 54 12.36 25.76 11.69
N LYS A 55 12.69 24.72 10.92
CA LYS A 55 11.69 23.92 10.19
C LYS A 55 12.04 22.43 10.24
N PRO A 56 11.04 21.54 10.26
CA PRO A 56 11.27 20.11 10.23
C PRO A 56 11.73 19.65 8.84
N CYS A 57 12.65 18.69 8.79
CA CYS A 57 13.05 18.03 7.55
C CYS A 57 11.83 17.35 6.89
N PRO A 58 11.59 17.53 5.58
CA PRO A 58 10.45 16.94 4.88
C PRO A 58 10.49 15.41 4.81
N GLN A 59 11.66 14.79 5.04
CA GLN A 59 11.83 13.34 4.95
C GLN A 59 11.81 12.64 6.32
N CYS A 60 12.55 13.15 7.31
CA CYS A 60 12.69 12.50 8.62
C CYS A 60 12.07 13.27 9.79
N LYS A 61 11.44 14.43 9.54
CA LYS A 61 10.84 15.33 10.55
C LYS A 61 11.81 15.89 11.60
N HIS A 62 13.12 15.67 11.46
CA HIS A 62 14.12 16.28 12.33
C HIS A 62 14.14 17.80 12.17
N PHE A 63 14.07 18.53 13.29
CA PHE A 63 14.08 20.00 13.29
C PHE A 63 15.45 20.54 12.87
N THR A 64 15.47 21.42 11.87
CA THR A 64 16.71 22.05 11.40
C THR A 64 16.58 23.56 11.52
N THR A 65 17.52 24.18 12.23
CA THR A 65 17.60 25.63 12.44
C THR A 65 18.43 26.27 11.31
N PHE A 66 17.89 27.24 10.60
CA PHE A 66 18.60 28.00 9.57
C PHE A 66 19.27 29.23 10.20
N ARG A 67 20.60 29.17 10.42
CA ARG A 67 21.40 30.32 10.87
C ARG A 67 22.00 31.04 9.68
N ARG A 68 21.65 32.32 9.48
CA ARG A 68 22.32 33.18 8.48
C ARG A 68 23.78 33.37 8.92
N ARG A 69 24.74 32.62 8.36
CA ARG A 69 26.15 33.00 8.53
C ARG A 69 26.40 34.29 7.75
N GLY A 70 26.83 35.33 8.44
CA GLY A 70 27.13 36.65 7.88
C GLY A 70 28.41 36.66 7.05
N HIS A 71 28.37 36.12 5.84
CA HIS A 71 29.42 36.33 4.84
C HIS A 71 28.89 37.18 3.68
N ILE A 72 29.72 38.14 3.28
CA ILE A 72 29.53 39.08 2.16
C ILE A 72 29.17 38.29 0.89
N PRO A 73 28.01 38.53 0.24
CA PRO A 73 27.58 37.70 -0.88
C PRO A 73 28.18 38.18 -2.20
N THR A 74 29.03 37.36 -2.82
CA THR A 74 29.31 37.41 -4.26
C THR A 74 28.08 36.97 -5.07
N PRO A 75 27.84 37.53 -6.27
CA PRO A 75 26.57 37.37 -7.01
C PRO A 75 26.20 35.91 -7.36
N ALA A 76 27.17 35.01 -7.54
CA ALA A 76 26.91 33.59 -7.78
C ALA A 76 26.39 32.79 -6.55
N LYS A 77 26.46 33.35 -5.32
CA LYS A 77 26.11 32.65 -4.06
C LYS A 77 24.70 32.94 -3.53
N LEU A 78 23.90 33.77 -4.20
CA LEU A 78 22.58 34.16 -3.71
C LEU A 78 21.57 33.01 -3.73
N GLU A 79 21.65 32.13 -4.72
CA GLU A 79 20.73 30.99 -4.85
C GLU A 79 20.97 29.92 -3.76
N ASN A 80 22.23 29.70 -3.37
CA ASN A 80 22.62 28.73 -2.33
C ASN A 80 22.25 29.14 -0.90
N LYS A 81 21.65 30.33 -0.70
CA LYS A 81 21.29 30.84 0.63
C LYS A 81 20.28 29.95 1.36
N TYR A 82 19.42 29.23 0.64
CA TYR A 82 18.35 28.42 1.26
C TYR A 82 18.61 26.91 1.21
N LYS A 83 19.82 26.49 0.81
CA LYS A 83 20.22 25.08 0.76
C LYS A 83 20.51 24.56 2.16
N ILE A 84 19.83 23.50 2.56
CA ILE A 84 20.04 22.84 3.85
C ILE A 84 20.20 21.34 3.64
N GLN A 85 21.17 20.75 4.32
CA GLN A 85 21.32 19.31 4.44
C GLN A 85 20.90 18.87 5.84
N CYS A 86 19.97 17.92 5.93
CA CYS A 86 19.54 17.38 7.21
C CYS A 86 20.67 16.54 7.85
N PRO A 87 21.06 16.77 9.12
CA PRO A 87 22.11 15.98 9.76
C PRO A 87 21.70 14.53 10.02
N SER A 88 20.40 14.24 10.21
CA SER A 88 19.91 12.90 10.54
C SER A 88 19.75 11.98 9.34
N CYS A 89 19.23 12.49 8.21
CA CYS A 89 18.96 11.68 7.01
C CYS A 89 19.74 12.10 5.77
N GLN A 90 20.63 13.09 5.90
CA GLN A 90 21.45 13.65 4.80
C GLN A 90 20.64 14.22 3.62
N PHE A 91 19.32 14.31 3.75
CA PHE A 91 18.45 14.86 2.71
C PHE A 91 18.72 16.36 2.50
N VAL A 92 18.92 16.75 1.24
CA VAL A 92 19.20 18.14 0.85
C VAL A 92 17.92 18.78 0.33
N TRP A 93 17.52 19.90 0.93
CA TRP A 93 16.24 20.53 0.67
C TRP A 93 16.32 22.05 0.76
N CYS A 94 15.31 22.72 0.18
CA CYS A 94 15.22 24.17 0.17
C CYS A 94 14.38 24.67 1.35
N PHE A 95 14.97 25.48 2.23
CA PHE A 95 14.30 26.01 3.42
C PHE A 95 13.10 26.91 3.10
N LYS A 96 13.10 27.58 1.93
CA LYS A 96 12.04 28.51 1.53
C LYS A 96 10.76 27.78 1.10
N CYS A 97 10.88 26.78 0.22
CA CYS A 97 9.72 26.08 -0.37
C CYS A 97 9.46 24.68 0.22
N HIS A 98 10.31 24.20 1.14
CA HIS A 98 10.20 22.88 1.78
C HIS A 98 10.18 21.71 0.79
N SER A 99 10.82 21.90 -0.38
CA SER A 99 10.92 20.90 -1.45
C SER A 99 12.37 20.36 -1.54
N PRO A 100 12.60 19.23 -2.23
CA PRO A 100 13.95 18.78 -2.58
C PRO A 100 14.78 19.94 -3.18
N TRP A 101 16.09 19.95 -2.91
CA TRP A 101 16.95 21.00 -3.43
C TRP A 101 16.90 21.04 -4.96
N HIS A 102 16.72 22.24 -5.50
CA HIS A 102 16.55 22.48 -6.93
C HIS A 102 17.56 23.54 -7.39
N GLU A 103 18.62 23.11 -8.05
CA GLU A 103 19.70 23.97 -8.54
C GLU A 103 19.34 24.59 -9.89
N GLY A 104 19.67 25.86 -10.08
CA GLY A 104 19.45 26.58 -11.35
C GLY A 104 17.99 26.94 -11.66
N VAL A 105 17.05 26.69 -10.75
CA VAL A 105 15.65 27.12 -10.88
C VAL A 105 15.16 27.75 -9.59
N ASN A 106 14.32 28.78 -9.71
CA ASN A 106 13.74 29.42 -8.52
C ASN A 106 12.59 28.58 -7.93
N CYS A 107 12.20 28.85 -6.68
CA CYS A 107 11.13 28.08 -6.02
C CYS A 107 9.77 28.18 -6.74
N LYS A 108 9.49 29.26 -7.47
CA LYS A 108 8.23 29.43 -8.20
C LYS A 108 8.20 28.53 -9.44
N GLU A 109 9.29 28.51 -10.20
CA GLU A 109 9.50 27.65 -11.37
C GLU A 109 9.49 26.18 -10.98
N TYR A 110 10.21 25.80 -9.92
CA TYR A 110 10.19 24.43 -9.42
C TYR A 110 8.76 23.97 -9.09
N LYS A 111 7.99 24.80 -8.37
CA LYS A 111 6.60 24.49 -8.02
C LYS A 111 5.69 24.44 -9.25
N LYS A 112 5.93 25.27 -10.26
CA LYS A 112 5.22 25.23 -11.54
C LYS A 112 5.54 23.93 -12.30
N GLY A 113 6.82 23.56 -12.37
CA GLY A 113 7.29 22.32 -12.98
C GLY A 113 6.72 21.07 -12.31
N ASP A 114 6.75 20.98 -10.98
CA ASP A 114 6.16 19.86 -10.24
C ASP A 114 4.64 19.74 -10.48
N LYS A 115 3.93 20.87 -10.55
CA LYS A 115 2.50 20.86 -10.93
C LYS A 115 2.28 20.34 -12.35
N LEU A 116 3.07 20.81 -13.32
CA LEU A 116 2.97 20.38 -14.71
C LEU A 116 3.28 18.88 -14.85
N LEU A 117 4.34 18.41 -14.20
CA LEU A 117 4.71 16.99 -14.18
C LEU A 117 3.58 16.13 -13.60
N ARG A 118 2.95 16.57 -12.50
CA ARG A 118 1.80 15.88 -11.91
C ARG A 118 0.58 15.90 -12.81
N HIS A 119 0.33 17.00 -13.53
CA HIS A 119 -0.77 17.09 -14.47
C HIS A 119 -0.56 16.11 -15.62
N TRP A 120 0.58 16.24 -16.32
CA TRP A 120 0.99 15.36 -17.40
C TRP A 120 0.95 13.88 -16.98
N ALA A 121 1.49 13.53 -15.82
CA ALA A 121 1.49 12.15 -15.33
C ALA A 121 0.08 11.56 -15.16
N ASN A 122 -0.92 12.40 -14.83
CA ASN A 122 -2.29 11.98 -14.62
C ASN A 122 -3.16 12.07 -15.88
N GLU A 123 -2.66 12.71 -16.93
CA GLU A 123 -3.31 12.83 -18.22
C GLU A 123 -3.48 11.44 -18.86
N ILE A 124 -4.61 11.24 -19.54
CA ILE A 124 -4.99 9.96 -20.13
C ILE A 124 -4.92 10.10 -21.64
N GLU A 125 -3.90 9.49 -22.24
CA GLU A 125 -3.75 9.37 -23.68
C GLU A 125 -4.09 7.94 -24.10
N HIS A 126 -4.88 7.77 -25.16
CA HIS A 126 -5.26 6.44 -25.69
C HIS A 126 -5.86 5.48 -24.63
N GLY A 127 -6.54 6.04 -23.63
CA GLY A 127 -7.17 5.28 -22.54
C GLY A 127 -6.20 4.80 -21.43
N GLN A 128 -4.95 5.27 -21.41
CA GLN A 128 -3.97 4.98 -20.35
C GLN A 128 -3.33 6.27 -19.82
N ARG A 129 -2.92 6.26 -18.54
CA ARG A 129 -2.19 7.39 -17.95
C ARG A 129 -0.77 7.47 -18.49
N ASN A 130 -0.27 8.68 -18.69
CA ASN A 130 1.11 8.90 -19.16
C ASN A 130 2.15 8.35 -18.17
N ALA A 131 1.89 8.44 -16.86
CA ALA A 131 2.72 7.79 -15.84
C ALA A 131 1.88 7.14 -14.73
N GLN A 132 2.26 5.94 -14.30
CA GLN A 132 1.56 5.21 -13.24
C GLN A 132 2.31 5.32 -11.91
N LYS A 133 1.57 5.49 -10.81
CA LYS A 133 2.14 5.50 -9.45
C LYS A 133 2.43 4.08 -8.99
N CYS A 134 3.61 3.86 -8.42
CA CYS A 134 3.92 2.63 -7.71
C CYS A 134 2.95 2.45 -6.53
N PRO A 135 2.32 1.27 -6.32
CA PRO A 135 1.38 1.07 -5.23
C PRO A 135 2.02 1.20 -3.84
N LYS A 136 3.32 0.89 -3.71
CA LYS A 136 4.08 0.90 -2.44
C LYS A 136 4.70 2.27 -2.14
N CYS A 137 5.61 2.74 -2.99
CA CYS A 137 6.36 4.00 -2.73
C CYS A 137 5.75 5.25 -3.38
N LYS A 138 4.68 5.11 -4.18
CA LYS A 138 3.96 6.21 -4.85
C LYS A 138 4.77 7.04 -5.86
N ILE A 139 6.00 6.63 -6.19
CA ILE A 139 6.77 7.25 -7.28
C ILE A 139 6.04 7.07 -8.61
N HIS A 140 6.07 8.09 -9.47
CA HIS A 140 5.55 8.01 -10.83
C HIS A 140 6.57 7.28 -11.71
N ILE A 141 6.09 6.29 -12.44
CA ILE A 141 6.88 5.48 -13.36
C ILE A 141 6.22 5.66 -14.72
N GLN A 142 7.00 6.07 -15.73
CA GLN A 142 6.56 6.11 -17.11
C GLN A 142 6.96 4.79 -17.78
N ARG A 143 6.08 4.27 -18.63
CA ARG A 143 6.40 3.16 -19.53
C ARG A 143 6.63 3.73 -20.93
N THR A 144 7.77 3.41 -21.54
CA THR A 144 8.05 3.73 -22.95
C THR A 144 7.38 2.71 -23.86
N GLU A 145 7.71 1.43 -23.69
CA GLU A 145 7.17 0.32 -24.50
C GLU A 145 7.09 -0.98 -23.68
N GLY A 146 6.41 -2.01 -24.20
CA GLY A 146 6.44 -3.37 -23.64
C GLY A 146 5.23 -3.77 -22.77
N CYS A 147 5.47 -4.71 -21.85
CA CYS A 147 4.43 -5.41 -21.08
C CYS A 147 3.78 -4.54 -19.99
N ASP A 148 2.56 -4.90 -19.57
CA ASP A 148 1.88 -4.29 -18.42
C ASP A 148 2.52 -4.67 -17.06
N HIS A 149 3.35 -5.73 -17.02
CA HIS A 149 4.02 -6.15 -15.80
C HIS A 149 5.31 -5.34 -15.59
N MET A 150 5.32 -4.47 -14.59
CA MET A 150 6.46 -3.62 -14.26
C MET A 150 6.97 -3.86 -12.84
N THR A 151 8.27 -3.67 -12.66
CA THR A 151 8.95 -3.72 -11.36
C THR A 151 9.43 -2.32 -11.00
N CYS A 152 9.05 -1.82 -9.83
CA CYS A 152 9.52 -0.51 -9.37
C CYS A 152 11.01 -0.57 -8.99
N SER A 153 11.85 0.26 -9.59
CA SER A 153 13.30 0.32 -9.32
C SER A 153 13.66 0.75 -7.90
N GLN A 154 12.80 1.52 -7.23
CA GLN A 154 13.07 2.05 -5.89
C GLN A 154 12.69 1.07 -4.77
N CYS A 155 11.65 0.26 -4.97
CA CYS A 155 11.10 -0.59 -3.91
C CYS A 155 10.90 -2.05 -4.31
N ASN A 156 11.39 -2.42 -5.50
CA ASN A 156 11.34 -3.76 -6.13
C ASN A 156 9.95 -4.42 -6.10
N THR A 157 8.90 -3.61 -6.11
CA THR A 157 7.52 -4.10 -6.09
C THR A 157 7.03 -4.31 -7.51
N ASN A 158 6.55 -5.52 -7.79
CA ASN A 158 5.89 -5.88 -9.05
C ASN A 158 4.44 -5.36 -9.07
N PHE A 159 4.08 -4.60 -10.08
CA PHE A 159 2.75 -4.02 -10.23
C PHE A 159 2.34 -3.94 -11.70
N CYS A 160 1.03 -3.89 -11.92
CA CYS A 160 0.45 -3.76 -13.25
C CYS A 160 0.36 -2.28 -13.62
N TYR A 161 0.96 -1.90 -14.75
CA TYR A 161 0.98 -0.51 -15.21
C TYR A 161 -0.43 0.01 -15.53
N ARG A 162 -1.31 -0.82 -16.09
CA ARG A 162 -2.67 -0.40 -16.49
C ARG A 162 -3.57 -0.04 -15.32
N CYS A 163 -3.55 -0.84 -14.25
CA CYS A 163 -4.44 -0.63 -13.11
C CYS A 163 -3.75 -0.03 -11.88
N GLY A 164 -2.41 -0.02 -11.84
CA GLY A 164 -1.64 0.44 -10.69
C GLY A 164 -1.65 -0.51 -9.49
N GLU A 165 -2.24 -1.69 -9.61
CA GLU A 165 -2.31 -2.66 -8.52
C GLU A 165 -1.07 -3.55 -8.46
N ARG A 166 -0.70 -3.94 -7.24
CA ARG A 166 0.42 -4.87 -7.00
C ARG A 166 0.05 -6.27 -7.48
N TYR A 167 0.96 -6.93 -8.19
CA TYR A 167 0.81 -8.36 -8.46
C TYR A 167 0.86 -9.15 -7.15
N ARG A 168 -0.22 -9.86 -6.84
CA ARG A 168 -0.30 -10.78 -5.72
C ARG A 168 -0.34 -12.18 -6.29
N GLN A 169 0.63 -13.02 -5.92
CA GLN A 169 0.58 -14.43 -6.25
C GLN A 169 -0.22 -15.14 -5.17
N LEU A 170 -1.52 -15.26 -5.39
CA LEU A 170 -2.40 -16.05 -4.56
C LEU A 170 -3.04 -17.12 -5.45
N ARG A 171 -2.52 -18.35 -5.37
CA ARG A 171 -2.97 -19.49 -6.20
C ARG A 171 -4.49 -19.68 -6.18
N PHE A 172 -5.13 -19.36 -5.04
CA PHE A 172 -6.58 -19.41 -4.87
C PHE A 172 -7.33 -18.34 -5.68
N PHE A 173 -6.85 -17.09 -5.67
CA PHE A 173 -7.52 -15.95 -6.29
C PHE A 173 -7.17 -15.75 -7.78
N GLY A 174 -6.18 -16.50 -8.27
CA GLY A 174 -5.73 -16.51 -9.66
C GLY A 174 -4.74 -15.41 -9.98
N ASP A 175 -4.23 -15.43 -11.21
CA ASP A 175 -3.25 -14.45 -11.69
C ASP A 175 -3.92 -13.18 -12.18
N HIS A 176 -3.27 -12.04 -11.94
CA HIS A 176 -3.78 -10.72 -12.29
C HIS A 176 -4.08 -10.53 -13.79
N THR A 177 -3.43 -11.32 -14.65
CA THR A 177 -3.60 -11.30 -16.11
C THR A 177 -4.87 -12.01 -16.58
N SER A 178 -5.46 -12.88 -15.76
CA SER A 178 -6.65 -13.65 -16.14
C SER A 178 -7.94 -12.83 -15.97
N ASN A 179 -8.89 -12.94 -16.90
CA ASN A 179 -10.11 -12.13 -16.90
C ASN A 179 -11.00 -12.36 -15.67
N LEU A 180 -11.16 -13.63 -15.27
CA LEU A 180 -12.00 -14.09 -14.16
C LEU A 180 -11.27 -14.17 -12.82
N SER A 181 -10.00 -13.75 -12.74
CA SER A 181 -9.35 -13.62 -11.43
C SER A 181 -10.05 -12.56 -10.60
N ILE A 182 -10.19 -12.86 -9.32
CA ILE A 182 -10.91 -12.02 -8.36
C ILE A 182 -10.19 -10.67 -8.20
N PHE A 183 -8.85 -10.71 -8.17
CA PHE A 183 -7.97 -9.55 -8.13
C PHE A 183 -7.30 -9.26 -9.50
N GLY A 184 -8.01 -9.55 -10.59
CA GLY A 184 -7.53 -9.30 -11.95
C GLY A 184 -7.49 -7.83 -12.35
N CYS A 185 -6.80 -7.53 -13.44
CA CYS A 185 -6.75 -6.17 -13.98
C CYS A 185 -8.17 -5.65 -14.28
N LYS A 186 -8.49 -4.45 -13.77
CA LYS A 186 -9.78 -3.77 -14.01
C LYS A 186 -10.01 -3.50 -15.50
N TYR A 187 -8.97 -3.11 -16.22
CA TYR A 187 -9.05 -2.65 -17.61
C TYR A 187 -9.05 -3.78 -18.65
N ARG A 188 -8.90 -5.04 -18.22
CA ARG A 188 -8.85 -6.20 -19.13
C ARG A 188 -10.22 -6.87 -19.34
N TYR A 189 -11.08 -6.85 -18.32
CA TYR A 189 -12.41 -7.48 -18.38
C TYR A 189 -13.50 -6.45 -18.13
N LEU A 190 -14.40 -6.27 -19.09
CA LEU A 190 -15.54 -5.34 -19.02
C LEU A 190 -15.15 -3.94 -18.48
N PRO A 191 -14.20 -3.22 -19.14
CA PRO A 191 -13.71 -1.92 -18.65
C PRO A 191 -14.87 -0.93 -18.40
N GLU A 192 -15.82 -0.85 -19.35
CA GLU A 192 -16.98 0.04 -19.33
C GLU A 192 -18.11 -0.35 -18.37
N ARG A 193 -18.14 -1.60 -17.89
CA ARG A 193 -19.23 -2.11 -17.03
C ARG A 193 -18.70 -2.55 -15.65
N PRO A 194 -18.41 -1.61 -14.74
CA PRO A 194 -17.78 -1.92 -13.45
C PRO A 194 -18.67 -2.77 -12.54
N HIS A 195 -19.97 -2.59 -12.56
CA HIS A 195 -20.93 -3.35 -11.76
C HIS A 195 -20.97 -4.82 -12.19
N LEU A 196 -21.07 -5.07 -13.50
CA LEU A 196 -21.07 -6.42 -14.05
C LEU A 196 -19.74 -7.14 -13.79
N ARG A 197 -18.60 -6.45 -13.96
CA ARG A 197 -17.28 -7.01 -13.60
C ARG A 197 -17.23 -7.44 -12.13
N ARG A 198 -17.71 -6.60 -11.21
CA ARG A 198 -17.74 -6.92 -9.77
C ARG A 198 -18.66 -8.09 -9.47
N LEU A 199 -19.84 -8.15 -10.09
CA LEU A 199 -20.77 -9.25 -9.93
C LEU A 199 -20.17 -10.58 -10.40
N VAL A 200 -19.59 -10.62 -11.60
CA VAL A 200 -18.96 -11.85 -12.15
C VAL A 200 -17.76 -12.30 -11.31
N ARG A 201 -16.87 -11.39 -10.91
CA ARG A 201 -15.74 -11.76 -10.05
C ARG A 201 -16.20 -12.17 -8.65
N GLY A 202 -17.26 -11.54 -8.15
CA GLY A 202 -17.90 -11.88 -6.88
C GLY A 202 -18.50 -13.30 -6.92
N SER A 203 -19.20 -13.67 -7.99
CA SER A 203 -19.78 -15.02 -8.13
C SER A 203 -18.69 -16.09 -8.25
N VAL A 204 -17.60 -15.83 -9.00
CA VAL A 204 -16.44 -16.74 -9.06
C VAL A 204 -15.79 -16.91 -7.68
N CYS A 205 -15.67 -15.82 -6.90
CA CYS A 205 -15.15 -15.88 -5.53
C CYS A 205 -16.04 -16.73 -4.62
N ALA A 206 -17.35 -16.47 -4.63
CA ALA A 206 -18.32 -17.22 -3.83
C ALA A 206 -18.33 -18.71 -4.20
N GLY A 207 -18.32 -19.02 -5.50
CA GLY A 207 -18.24 -20.40 -5.99
C GLY A 207 -16.99 -21.12 -5.48
N LYS A 208 -15.82 -20.48 -5.57
CA LYS A 208 -14.58 -21.06 -5.02
C LYS A 208 -14.64 -21.28 -3.51
N LEU A 209 -15.19 -20.33 -2.75
CA LEU A 209 -15.31 -20.44 -1.29
C LEU A 209 -16.28 -21.55 -0.86
N LEU A 210 -17.33 -21.83 -1.63
CA LEU A 210 -18.27 -22.93 -1.36
C LEU A 210 -17.74 -24.29 -1.80
N ILE A 211 -17.10 -24.37 -2.96
CA ILE A 211 -16.64 -25.64 -3.54
C ILE A 211 -15.38 -26.18 -2.84
N THR A 212 -14.46 -25.30 -2.44
CA THR A 212 -13.18 -25.71 -1.83
C THR A 212 -13.33 -26.55 -0.55
N PRO A 213 -14.16 -26.16 0.45
CA PRO A 213 -14.36 -27.00 1.63
C PRO A 213 -15.03 -28.33 1.28
N LEU A 214 -15.98 -28.35 0.34
CA LEU A 214 -16.63 -29.60 -0.09
C LEU A 214 -15.64 -30.59 -0.70
N ILE A 215 -14.75 -30.12 -1.59
CA ILE A 215 -13.68 -30.94 -2.17
C ILE A 215 -12.74 -31.45 -1.08
N LEU A 216 -12.41 -30.60 -0.10
CA LEU A 216 -11.52 -30.97 1.00
C LEU A 216 -12.15 -32.06 1.88
N VAL A 217 -13.44 -31.94 2.23
CA VAL A 217 -14.17 -32.97 2.98
C VAL A 217 -14.26 -34.28 2.19
N LEU A 218 -14.59 -34.22 0.89
CA LEU A 218 -14.63 -35.39 0.01
C LEU A 218 -13.27 -36.09 -0.06
N GLY A 219 -12.18 -35.32 -0.20
CA GLY A 219 -10.83 -35.85 -0.21
C GLY A 219 -10.46 -36.55 1.10
N LEU A 220 -10.83 -35.98 2.24
CA LEU A 220 -10.61 -36.60 3.56
C LEU A 220 -11.44 -37.88 3.74
N ALA A 221 -12.70 -37.87 3.31
CA ALA A 221 -13.58 -39.03 3.41
C ALA A 221 -13.06 -40.20 2.56
N LEU A 222 -12.68 -39.93 1.30
CA LEU A 222 -12.08 -40.94 0.41
C LEU A 222 -10.75 -41.45 0.96
N GLY A 223 -9.92 -40.56 1.53
CA GLY A 223 -8.68 -40.93 2.20
C GLY A 223 -8.92 -41.86 3.39
N ALA A 224 -9.90 -41.56 4.25
CA ALA A 224 -10.26 -42.41 5.39
C ALA A 224 -10.76 -43.80 4.94
N ILE A 225 -11.61 -43.85 3.90
CA ILE A 225 -12.10 -45.11 3.33
C ILE A 225 -10.93 -45.95 2.81
N ALA A 226 -9.99 -45.35 2.07
CA ALA A 226 -8.81 -46.05 1.57
C ALA A 226 -7.94 -46.63 2.70
N VAL A 227 -7.77 -45.89 3.81
CA VAL A 227 -7.03 -46.37 4.99
C VAL A 227 -7.74 -47.56 5.65
N VAL A 228 -9.07 -47.51 5.81
CA VAL A 228 -9.84 -48.62 6.39
C VAL A 228 -9.75 -49.87 5.51
N ILE A 229 -9.86 -49.70 4.18
CA ILE A 229 -9.71 -50.81 3.23
C ILE A 229 -8.30 -51.41 3.31
N GLY A 230 -7.27 -50.56 3.39
CA GLY A 230 -5.87 -50.99 3.47
C GLY A 230 -5.51 -51.71 4.78
N LEU A 231 -6.02 -51.23 5.92
CA LEU A 231 -5.67 -51.76 7.24
C LEU A 231 -6.53 -52.94 7.70
N PHE A 232 -7.80 -52.99 7.33
CA PHE A 232 -8.73 -54.00 7.85
C PHE A 232 -9.20 -54.96 6.76
N VAL A 233 -9.75 -54.43 5.66
CA VAL A 233 -10.39 -55.27 4.63
C VAL A 233 -9.35 -56.12 3.89
N PHE A 234 -8.23 -55.52 3.50
CA PHE A 234 -7.18 -56.22 2.75
C PHE A 234 -6.51 -57.34 3.57
N PRO A 235 -6.09 -57.14 4.84
CA PRO A 235 -5.54 -58.22 5.65
C PRO A 235 -6.55 -59.34 5.93
N ILE A 236 -7.81 -59.01 6.25
CA ILE A 236 -8.87 -60.02 6.45
C ILE A 236 -9.09 -60.82 5.17
N TYR A 237 -9.16 -60.16 4.01
CA TYR A 237 -9.29 -60.82 2.72
C TYR A 237 -8.09 -61.76 2.45
N CYS A 238 -6.86 -61.33 2.71
CA CYS A 238 -5.66 -62.16 2.59
C CYS A 238 -5.70 -63.37 3.52
N LEU A 239 -6.14 -63.21 4.77
CA LEU A 239 -6.29 -64.30 5.74
C LEU A 239 -7.36 -65.31 5.28
N CYS A 240 -8.55 -64.85 4.91
CA CYS A 240 -9.63 -65.70 4.40
C CYS A 240 -9.20 -66.43 3.12
N LYS A 241 -8.50 -65.76 2.20
CA LYS A 241 -7.96 -66.38 0.98
C LYS A 241 -6.91 -67.46 1.29
N LYS A 242 -6.06 -67.25 2.30
CA LYS A 242 -5.08 -68.24 2.77
C LYS A 242 -5.76 -69.46 3.39
N GLN A 243 -6.79 -69.27 4.21
CA GLN A 243 -7.58 -70.37 4.78
C GLN A 243 -8.31 -71.17 3.70
N ARG A 244 -8.92 -70.51 2.70
CA ARG A 244 -9.61 -71.17 1.58
C ARG A 244 -8.67 -71.98 0.67
N LYS A 245 -7.40 -71.57 0.54
CA LYS A 245 -6.37 -72.38 -0.14
C LYS A 245 -5.98 -73.61 0.68
N ARG A 246 -5.86 -73.51 2.02
CA ARG A 246 -5.59 -74.65 2.90
C ARG A 246 -6.70 -75.70 2.85
N SER A 247 -7.98 -75.29 2.90
CA SER A 247 -9.09 -76.24 2.80
C SER A 247 -9.17 -76.95 1.45
N ARG A 248 -8.76 -76.30 0.35
CA ARG A 248 -8.68 -76.91 -0.99
C ARG A 248 -7.50 -77.88 -1.18
N THR A 249 -6.44 -77.77 -0.38
CA THR A 249 -5.25 -78.64 -0.46
C THR A 249 -5.24 -79.76 0.59
N GLY A 250 -6.22 -79.76 1.50
CA GLY A 250 -6.37 -80.75 2.57
C GLY A 250 -7.43 -81.83 2.32
N MET A 251 -7.83 -82.09 1.06
CA MET A 251 -8.61 -83.29 0.72
C MET A 251 -7.63 -84.46 0.52
N PRO A 252 -7.62 -85.50 1.37
CA PRO A 252 -6.89 -86.73 1.10
C PRO A 252 -7.65 -87.57 0.05
N TRP A 253 -6.92 -88.06 -0.95
CA TRP A 253 -7.32 -89.21 -1.75
C TRP A 253 -7.07 -90.49 -0.96
#